data_AF-K6UNG4-F1
#
_entry.id   AF-K6UNG4-F1
#
_cell.length_a   1.000
_cell.length_b   1.000
_cell.length_c   1.000
_cell.angle_alpha   90.00
_cell.angle_beta   90.00
_cell.angle_gamma   90.00
#
_symmetry.space_group_name_H-M   'P 1'
#
loop_
_entity.id
_entity.type
_entity.pdbx_description
1 polymer ?
#
loop_
_entity_poly.entity_id
_entity_poly.type
_entity_poly.pdbx_seq_one_letter_code
_entity_poly.pdbx_strand_id
1 'polypeptide(L)'
;MVKQVGDSITLPSQGIYNQFKESAECHVTQGGKVKSKDDIVGIVKIAWGLRGIKGKMVTEIVNAWCRTRNITVEVTDKYGPCNFLYYWIGHRIKGNIDHNDFREAMKIIYSKLRESPLGTECRNLYSDISETFFGWAKDLFDYNYNREDVIQKKECSQYLDSGVYYEHVAKAKEAYDKLCEKCGEITDDSYCQEFIREHGTGIHCKLAWPPALICPTASAPRALSPEKARMEPTSEVVQKQVMLMPQELVLHLGFRVYVWVMVS
;
A
#
# COMPACT_ATOMS: atom_id res chain seq x y z
N MET A 1 -23.83 -18.21 -35.58
CA MET A 1 -23.58 -17.12 -34.63
C MET A 1 -22.24 -17.38 -33.98
N VAL A 2 -21.19 -16.66 -34.38
CA VAL A 2 -19.85 -16.75 -33.81
C VAL A 2 -19.89 -15.98 -32.48
N LYS A 3 -19.71 -16.66 -31.35
CA LYS A 3 -19.53 -16.00 -30.05
C LYS A 3 -18.39 -15.01 -30.20
N GLN A 4 -18.65 -13.74 -29.91
CA GLN A 4 -17.60 -12.73 -29.89
C GLN A 4 -16.51 -13.18 -28.93
N VAL A 5 -15.26 -13.00 -29.35
CA VAL A 5 -14.07 -13.13 -28.54
C VAL A 5 -14.27 -12.19 -27.35
N GLY A 6 -14.59 -12.75 -26.20
CA GLY A 6 -14.79 -11.95 -24.99
C GLY A 6 -13.49 -11.26 -24.66
N ASP A 7 -13.50 -9.93 -24.64
CA ASP A 7 -12.39 -9.16 -24.13
C ASP A 7 -12.01 -9.72 -22.76
N SER A 8 -10.75 -10.10 -22.60
CA SER A 8 -10.25 -10.66 -21.36
C SER A 8 -10.50 -9.67 -20.22
N ILE A 9 -11.43 -9.98 -19.32
CA ILE A 9 -11.74 -9.16 -18.16
C ILE A 9 -10.45 -8.94 -17.36
N THR A 10 -10.06 -7.68 -17.24
CA THR A 10 -8.87 -7.27 -16.47
C THR A 10 -9.28 -7.00 -15.04
N LEU A 11 -8.61 -7.64 -14.08
CA LEU A 11 -8.91 -7.40 -12.66
C LEU A 11 -8.49 -5.97 -12.25
N PRO A 12 -9.19 -5.33 -11.31
CA PRO A 12 -8.85 -3.97 -10.88
C PRO A 12 -7.38 -3.78 -10.49
N SER A 13 -6.80 -4.70 -9.70
CA SER A 13 -5.39 -4.66 -9.31
C SER A 13 -4.45 -4.73 -10.51
N GLN A 14 -4.79 -5.54 -11.51
CA GLN A 14 -4.02 -5.64 -12.76
C GLN A 14 -4.06 -4.33 -13.55
N GLY A 15 -5.21 -3.64 -13.54
CA GLY A 15 -5.34 -2.30 -14.09
C GLY A 15 -4.34 -1.32 -13.48
N ILE A 16 -4.19 -1.32 -12.15
CA ILE A 16 -3.21 -0.48 -11.45
C ILE A 16 -1.77 -0.91 -11.80
N TYR A 17 -1.47 -2.20 -11.77
CA TYR A 17 -0.12 -2.69 -12.12
C TYR A 17 0.28 -2.39 -13.56
N ASN A 18 -0.68 -2.33 -14.48
CA ASN A 18 -0.42 -1.95 -15.87
C ASN A 18 -0.02 -0.48 -15.99
N GLN A 19 -0.59 0.40 -15.17
CA GLN A 19 -0.18 1.81 -15.13
C GLN A 19 1.30 1.96 -14.77
N PHE A 20 1.87 1.10 -13.91
CA PHE A 20 3.30 1.17 -13.58
C PHE A 20 4.24 0.78 -14.73
N LYS A 21 3.76 0.07 -15.76
CA LYS A 21 4.59 -0.36 -16.89
C LYS A 21 4.84 0.77 -17.90
N GLU A 22 3.95 1.74 -17.93
CA GLU A 22 4.05 2.87 -18.85
C GLU A 22 5.13 3.87 -18.37
N SER A 23 5.78 4.57 -19.31
CA SER A 23 6.76 5.60 -18.97
C SER A 23 6.12 6.76 -18.23
N ALA A 24 6.79 7.30 -17.21
CA ALA A 24 6.41 8.57 -16.60
C ALA A 24 7.60 9.53 -16.55
N GLU A 25 7.28 10.81 -16.64
CA GLU A 25 8.17 11.88 -16.27
C GLU A 25 7.97 12.23 -14.80
N CYS A 26 9.07 12.43 -14.09
CA CYS A 26 9.08 12.95 -12.74
C CYS A 26 10.15 14.01 -12.67
N HIS A 27 9.69 15.24 -12.45
CA HIS A 27 10.54 16.39 -12.22
C HIS A 27 10.38 16.81 -10.77
N VAL A 28 11.49 17.08 -10.08
CA VAL A 28 11.45 17.81 -8.82
C VAL A 28 12.41 18.98 -8.86
N THR A 29 11.89 20.13 -8.46
CA THR A 29 12.65 21.32 -8.12
C THR A 29 13.09 21.24 -6.66
N GLN A 30 14.37 21.02 -6.40
CA GLN A 30 14.96 21.07 -5.05
C GLN A 30 15.99 22.20 -5.00
N GLY A 31 15.73 23.25 -4.21
CA GLY A 31 16.65 24.38 -4.06
C GLY A 31 16.96 25.11 -5.38
N GLY A 32 15.99 25.19 -6.29
CA GLY A 32 16.15 25.82 -7.61
C GLY A 32 16.84 24.95 -8.67
N LYS A 33 17.32 23.75 -8.32
CA LYS A 33 17.85 22.76 -9.29
C LYS A 33 16.79 21.70 -9.58
N VAL A 34 16.49 21.48 -10.86
CA VAL A 34 15.69 20.35 -11.30
C VAL A 34 16.59 19.13 -11.27
N LYS A 35 16.31 18.19 -10.36
CA LYS A 35 16.94 16.87 -10.43
C LYS A 35 16.15 16.02 -11.40
N SER A 36 16.85 15.47 -12.38
CA SER A 36 16.24 14.68 -13.44
C SER A 36 15.97 13.27 -12.94
N LYS A 37 15.00 12.60 -13.57
CA LYS A 37 14.81 11.16 -13.45
C LYS A 37 16.10 10.37 -13.69
N ASP A 38 16.94 10.81 -14.61
CA ASP A 38 18.19 10.13 -14.96
C ASP A 38 19.21 10.15 -13.82
N ASP A 39 19.24 11.21 -13.02
CA ASP A 39 20.09 11.28 -11.82
C ASP A 39 19.73 10.18 -10.82
N ILE A 40 18.43 9.95 -10.63
CA ILE A 40 17.91 8.95 -9.69
C ILE A 40 18.15 7.55 -10.24
N VAL A 41 17.89 7.34 -11.52
CA VAL A 41 18.24 6.10 -12.21
C VAL A 41 19.73 5.82 -12.06
N GLY A 42 20.60 6.82 -12.16
CA GLY A 42 22.05 6.70 -11.94
C GLY A 42 22.40 6.22 -10.53
N ILE A 43 21.85 6.89 -9.51
CA ILE A 43 22.07 6.54 -8.09
C ILE A 43 21.60 5.11 -7.79
N VAL A 44 20.41 4.76 -8.27
CA VAL A 44 19.83 3.42 -8.05
C VAL A 44 20.64 2.36 -8.81
N LYS A 45 21.06 2.64 -10.06
CA LYS A 45 21.91 1.73 -10.86
C LYS A 45 23.23 1.44 -10.17
N ILE A 46 23.89 2.43 -9.58
CA ILE A 46 25.16 2.24 -8.87
C ILE A 46 24.95 1.32 -7.66
N ALA A 47 23.93 1.60 -6.84
CA ALA A 47 23.63 0.79 -5.66
C ALA A 47 23.28 -0.66 -6.02
N TRP A 48 22.64 -0.87 -7.18
CA TRP A 48 22.11 -2.17 -7.58
C TRP A 48 22.99 -2.99 -8.51
N GLY A 49 23.90 -2.35 -9.26
CA GLY A 49 24.88 -3.06 -10.08
C GLY A 49 25.75 -4.01 -9.23
N LEU A 50 25.94 -3.67 -7.96
CA LEU A 50 26.61 -4.51 -6.95
C LEU A 50 25.84 -5.78 -6.58
N ARG A 51 24.57 -5.92 -6.98
CA ARG A 51 23.66 -7.02 -6.64
C ARG A 51 23.14 -7.78 -7.87
N GLY A 52 23.71 -7.54 -9.06
CA GLY A 52 23.35 -8.25 -10.28
C GLY A 52 22.02 -7.82 -10.94
N ILE A 53 21.38 -6.74 -10.47
CA ILE A 53 20.12 -6.28 -11.06
C ILE A 53 20.39 -5.52 -12.37
N LYS A 54 19.66 -5.89 -13.42
CA LYS A 54 19.82 -5.31 -14.77
C LYS A 54 19.39 -3.84 -14.80
N GLY A 55 20.15 -3.00 -15.51
CA GLY A 55 19.90 -1.56 -15.60
C GLY A 55 18.53 -1.16 -16.18
N LYS A 56 17.92 -1.99 -17.04
CA LYS A 56 16.56 -1.75 -17.56
C LYS A 56 15.50 -1.80 -16.45
N MET A 57 15.64 -2.75 -15.51
CA MET A 57 14.70 -2.92 -14.40
C MET A 57 14.73 -1.74 -13.44
N VAL A 58 15.93 -1.17 -13.21
CA VAL A 58 16.08 0.06 -12.42
C VAL A 58 15.23 1.19 -12.99
N THR A 59 15.32 1.42 -14.31
CA THR A 59 14.55 2.47 -14.98
C THR A 59 13.04 2.24 -14.85
N GLU A 60 12.58 0.99 -14.97
CA GLU A 60 11.16 0.64 -14.79
C GLU A 60 10.68 0.90 -13.36
N ILE A 61 11.49 0.58 -12.35
CA ILE A 61 11.15 0.81 -10.94
C ILE A 61 11.09 2.30 -10.62
N VAL A 62 12.05 3.10 -11.13
CA VAL A 62 11.99 4.56 -10.97
C VAL A 62 10.75 5.13 -11.67
N ASN A 63 10.38 4.64 -12.86
CA ASN A 63 9.14 5.06 -13.54
C ASN A 63 7.90 4.75 -12.71
N ALA A 64 7.78 3.53 -12.20
CA ALA A 64 6.66 3.10 -11.37
C ALA A 64 6.56 3.94 -10.10
N TRP A 65 7.70 4.21 -9.45
CA TRP A 65 7.77 5.09 -8.29
C TRP A 65 7.30 6.51 -8.60
N CYS A 66 7.68 7.06 -9.76
CA CYS A 66 7.23 8.37 -10.19
C CYS A 66 5.72 8.44 -10.43
N ARG A 67 5.12 7.34 -10.89
CA ARG A 67 3.68 7.27 -11.17
C ARG A 67 2.79 7.26 -9.96
N THR A 68 3.28 6.87 -8.78
CA THR A 68 2.41 6.78 -7.59
C THR A 68 1.70 8.08 -7.25
N ARG A 69 2.27 9.23 -7.64
CA ARG A 69 1.65 10.56 -7.47
C ARG A 69 0.39 10.78 -8.31
N ASN A 70 0.29 10.08 -9.44
CA ASN A 70 -0.76 10.27 -10.44
C ASN A 70 -1.78 9.12 -10.44
N ILE A 71 -1.51 8.05 -9.69
CA ILE A 71 -2.43 6.94 -9.55
C ILE A 71 -3.44 7.30 -8.46
N THR A 72 -4.69 7.37 -8.85
CA THR A 72 -5.81 7.44 -7.92
C THR A 72 -6.34 6.03 -7.71
N VAL A 73 -6.54 5.64 -6.45
CA VAL A 73 -7.22 4.40 -6.08
C VAL A 73 -8.56 4.78 -5.46
N GLU A 74 -9.64 4.16 -5.92
CA GLU A 74 -11.01 4.50 -5.51
C GLU A 74 -11.41 3.88 -4.16
N VAL A 75 -10.61 2.93 -3.67
CA VAL A 75 -10.86 2.16 -2.44
C VAL A 75 -10.18 2.82 -1.23
N THR A 76 -10.52 2.32 -0.03
CA THR A 76 -10.04 2.77 1.29
C THR A 76 -8.53 3.05 1.36
N ASP A 77 -8.12 3.83 2.37
CA ASP A 77 -6.71 4.19 2.65
C ASP A 77 -5.74 2.99 2.76
N LYS A 78 -6.27 1.77 2.94
CA LYS A 78 -5.50 0.52 2.98
C LYS A 78 -4.85 0.16 1.63
N TYR A 79 -5.39 0.65 0.51
CA TYR A 79 -4.97 0.29 -0.84
C TYR A 79 -4.33 1.45 -1.60
N GLY A 80 -3.50 2.25 -0.93
CA GLY A 80 -2.83 3.38 -1.56
C GLY A 80 -1.89 2.97 -2.71
N PRO A 81 -1.54 3.89 -3.62
CA PRO A 81 -0.57 3.65 -4.70
C PRO A 81 0.77 3.08 -4.23
N CYS A 82 1.19 3.40 -3.00
CA CYS A 82 2.42 2.88 -2.40
C CYS A 82 2.35 1.38 -2.09
N ASN A 83 1.18 0.85 -1.69
CA ASN A 83 0.98 -0.58 -1.46
C ASN A 83 1.09 -1.35 -2.78
N PHE A 84 0.45 -0.85 -3.84
CA PHE A 84 0.60 -1.43 -5.17
C PHE A 84 2.05 -1.35 -5.66
N LEU A 85 2.73 -0.23 -5.45
CA LEU A 85 4.12 -0.11 -5.85
C LEU A 85 5.00 -1.15 -5.13
N TYR A 86 4.76 -1.38 -3.84
CA TYR A 86 5.47 -2.39 -3.05
C TYR A 86 5.37 -3.79 -3.64
N TYR A 87 4.14 -4.23 -3.90
CA TYR A 87 3.92 -5.53 -4.49
C TYR A 87 4.36 -5.61 -5.97
N TRP A 88 4.33 -4.49 -6.69
CA TRP A 88 4.83 -4.44 -8.06
C TRP A 88 6.35 -4.56 -8.10
N ILE A 89 7.09 -3.79 -7.30
CA ILE A 89 8.56 -3.83 -7.23
C ILE A 89 9.03 -5.22 -6.84
N GLY A 90 8.50 -5.78 -5.75
CA GLY A 90 8.89 -7.11 -5.30
C GLY A 90 8.61 -8.18 -6.36
N HIS A 91 7.48 -8.10 -7.06
CA HIS A 91 7.19 -9.01 -8.17
C HIS A 91 8.16 -8.86 -9.35
N ARG A 92 8.65 -7.64 -9.67
CA ARG A 92 9.62 -7.42 -10.74
C ARG A 92 10.99 -8.01 -10.44
N ILE A 93 11.44 -7.89 -9.19
CA ILE A 93 12.78 -8.39 -8.79
C ILE A 93 12.75 -9.88 -8.48
N LYS A 94 11.59 -10.42 -8.07
CA LYS A 94 11.39 -11.86 -7.87
C LYS A 94 11.87 -12.66 -9.08
N GLY A 95 12.67 -13.70 -8.85
CA GLY A 95 13.25 -14.55 -9.90
C GLY A 95 14.37 -13.91 -10.73
N ASN A 96 14.74 -12.65 -10.46
CA ASN A 96 15.91 -11.99 -11.06
C ASN A 96 17.07 -11.84 -10.06
N ILE A 97 16.83 -12.20 -8.80
CA ILE A 97 17.80 -12.18 -7.69
C ILE A 97 17.68 -13.50 -6.93
N ASP A 98 18.70 -13.83 -6.14
CA ASP A 98 18.64 -14.99 -5.25
C ASP A 98 17.53 -14.82 -4.20
N HIS A 99 16.87 -15.93 -3.85
CA HIS A 99 15.80 -15.95 -2.86
C HIS A 99 16.23 -15.36 -1.50
N ASN A 100 17.49 -15.56 -1.11
CA ASN A 100 18.04 -15.06 0.15
C ASN A 100 18.36 -13.56 0.09
N ASP A 101 18.55 -13.01 -1.11
CA ASP A 101 18.83 -11.59 -1.33
C ASP A 101 17.56 -10.73 -1.46
N PHE A 102 16.37 -11.34 -1.58
CA PHE A 102 15.11 -10.62 -1.82
C PHE A 102 14.82 -9.52 -0.80
N ARG A 103 14.92 -9.85 0.48
CA ARG A 103 14.68 -8.91 1.59
C ARG A 103 15.63 -7.71 1.51
N GLU A 104 16.91 -7.99 1.35
CA GLU A 104 17.94 -6.97 1.32
C GLU A 104 17.83 -6.10 0.06
N ALA A 105 17.48 -6.70 -1.08
CA ALA A 105 17.15 -5.96 -2.28
C ALA A 105 16.01 -4.97 -1.99
N MET A 106 14.84 -5.44 -1.53
CA MET A 106 13.69 -4.56 -1.21
C MET A 106 14.07 -3.40 -0.29
N LYS A 107 14.89 -3.64 0.76
CA LYS A 107 15.41 -2.57 1.63
C LYS A 107 16.21 -1.52 0.87
N ILE A 108 17.19 -1.95 0.07
CA ILE A 108 18.06 -1.07 -0.70
C ILE A 108 17.24 -0.27 -1.72
N ILE A 109 16.28 -0.91 -2.42
CA ILE A 109 15.39 -0.25 -3.38
C ILE A 109 14.71 0.94 -2.71
N TYR A 110 13.99 0.69 -1.63
CA TYR A 110 13.22 1.71 -0.96
C TYR A 110 14.08 2.76 -0.27
N SER A 111 15.26 2.41 0.25
CA SER A 111 16.21 3.38 0.79
C SER A 111 16.64 4.39 -0.28
N LYS A 112 17.03 3.91 -1.47
CA LYS A 112 17.47 4.78 -2.55
C LYS A 112 16.36 5.59 -3.18
N LEU A 113 15.17 5.01 -3.30
CA LEU A 113 13.98 5.74 -3.75
C LEU A 113 13.58 6.83 -2.74
N ARG A 114 13.77 6.61 -1.43
CA ARG A 114 13.48 7.62 -0.39
C ARG A 114 14.54 8.72 -0.30
N GLU A 115 15.81 8.41 -0.55
CA GLU A 115 16.88 9.42 -0.67
C GLU A 115 16.65 10.35 -1.88
N SER A 116 15.80 9.94 -2.82
CA SER A 116 15.45 10.74 -3.98
C SER A 116 14.75 12.04 -3.58
N PRO A 117 15.06 13.16 -4.25
CA PRO A 117 14.29 14.41 -4.11
C PRO A 117 12.82 14.26 -4.51
N LEU A 118 12.45 13.17 -5.19
CA LEU A 118 11.09 12.93 -5.71
C LEU A 118 10.01 12.77 -4.64
N GLY A 119 10.31 12.92 -3.35
CA GLY A 119 9.33 13.29 -2.32
C GLY A 119 8.01 12.52 -2.33
N THR A 120 8.00 11.25 -2.73
CA THR A 120 6.84 10.38 -2.49
C THR A 120 7.05 9.72 -1.14
N GLU A 121 5.95 9.49 -0.43
CA GLU A 121 5.99 8.93 0.92
C GLU A 121 6.01 7.40 0.93
N CYS A 122 6.17 6.77 -0.23
CA CYS A 122 6.14 5.31 -0.30
C CYS A 122 7.30 4.71 0.50
N ARG A 123 6.98 3.85 1.45
CA ARG A 123 7.99 3.20 2.32
C ARG A 123 8.06 1.72 1.98
N ASN A 124 9.16 1.10 2.41
CA ASN A 124 9.21 -0.35 2.46
C ASN A 124 8.21 -0.81 3.53
N LEU A 125 7.10 -1.43 3.11
CA LEU A 125 6.02 -1.82 4.02
C LEU A 125 6.47 -2.92 4.98
N TYR A 126 7.11 -3.95 4.44
CA TYR A 126 7.61 -5.10 5.18
C TYR A 126 9.08 -5.30 4.83
N SER A 127 9.95 -4.64 5.61
CA SER A 127 11.39 -4.63 5.36
C SER A 127 12.08 -5.96 5.65
N ASP A 128 11.35 -6.87 6.28
CA ASP A 128 11.78 -8.16 6.79
C ASP A 128 11.16 -9.35 6.09
N ILE A 129 10.22 -9.11 5.17
CA ILE A 129 9.52 -10.18 4.45
C ILE A 129 10.48 -11.04 3.63
N SER A 130 10.29 -12.36 3.70
CA SER A 130 10.94 -13.30 2.78
C SER A 130 10.26 -13.27 1.41
N GLU A 131 10.95 -13.74 0.36
CA GLU A 131 10.33 -13.85 -0.97
C GLU A 131 9.10 -14.78 -0.97
N THR A 132 9.14 -15.83 -0.15
CA THR A 132 8.05 -16.80 -0.05
C THR A 132 6.81 -16.14 0.55
N PHE A 133 6.96 -15.45 1.70
CA PHE A 133 5.87 -14.71 2.33
C PHE A 133 5.35 -13.59 1.43
N PHE A 134 6.25 -12.90 0.71
CA PHE A 134 5.89 -11.85 -0.22
C PHE A 134 4.93 -12.35 -1.32
N GLY A 135 5.16 -13.55 -1.86
CA GLY A 135 4.28 -14.14 -2.87
C GLY A 135 2.85 -14.30 -2.36
N TRP A 136 2.69 -14.95 -1.21
CA TRP A 136 1.38 -15.15 -0.59
C TRP A 136 0.72 -13.84 -0.16
N ALA A 137 1.51 -12.93 0.41
CA ALA A 137 1.05 -11.60 0.81
C ALA A 137 0.46 -10.82 -0.37
N LYS A 138 1.14 -10.87 -1.52
CA LYS A 138 0.69 -10.23 -2.74
C LYS A 138 -0.63 -10.81 -3.25
N ASP A 139 -0.75 -12.13 -3.30
CA ASP A 139 -1.96 -12.80 -3.81
C ASP A 139 -3.18 -12.45 -2.94
N LEU A 140 -2.99 -12.42 -1.62
CA LEU A 140 -4.04 -12.02 -0.68
C LEU A 140 -4.39 -10.52 -0.79
N PHE A 141 -3.37 -9.66 -0.89
CA PHE A 141 -3.57 -8.22 -1.10
C PHE A 141 -4.39 -7.94 -2.36
N ASP A 142 -3.99 -8.56 -3.49
CA ASP A 142 -4.67 -8.38 -4.76
C ASP A 142 -6.12 -8.86 -4.70
N TYR A 143 -6.39 -9.99 -4.02
CA TYR A 143 -7.75 -10.49 -3.86
C TYR A 143 -8.62 -9.56 -3.03
N ASN A 144 -8.11 -9.09 -1.89
CA ASN A 144 -8.87 -8.19 -1.02
C ASN A 144 -9.21 -6.89 -1.75
N TYR A 145 -8.24 -6.31 -2.46
CA TYR A 145 -8.48 -5.14 -3.31
C TYR A 145 -9.53 -5.43 -4.39
N ASN A 146 -9.32 -6.49 -5.18
CA ASN A 146 -10.23 -6.84 -6.28
C ASN A 146 -11.65 -7.08 -5.77
N ARG A 147 -11.82 -7.74 -4.63
CA ARG A 147 -13.13 -7.98 -4.01
C ARG A 147 -13.81 -6.67 -3.61
N GLU A 148 -13.08 -5.77 -2.94
CA GLU A 148 -13.62 -4.48 -2.49
C GLU A 148 -13.94 -3.52 -3.65
N ASP A 149 -13.15 -3.57 -4.72
CA ASP A 149 -13.35 -2.75 -5.91
C ASP A 149 -14.49 -3.29 -6.78
N VAL A 150 -14.50 -4.60 -7.06
CA VAL A 150 -15.52 -5.24 -7.92
C VAL A 150 -16.93 -5.14 -7.32
N ILE A 151 -17.10 -5.28 -6.00
CA ILE A 151 -18.44 -5.22 -5.38
C ILE A 151 -19.13 -3.86 -5.58
N GLN A 152 -18.36 -2.80 -5.82
CA GLN A 152 -18.86 -1.45 -6.04
C GLN A 152 -19.23 -1.18 -7.50
N LYS A 153 -18.77 -2.04 -8.43
CA LYS A 153 -19.00 -1.91 -9.87
C LYS A 153 -20.36 -2.45 -10.28
N LYS A 154 -20.98 -1.80 -11.27
CA LYS A 154 -22.27 -2.24 -11.84
C LYS A 154 -22.14 -3.59 -12.53
N GLU A 155 -20.96 -3.86 -13.08
CA GLU A 155 -20.60 -5.05 -13.83
C GLU A 155 -20.03 -6.17 -12.94
N CYS A 156 -20.23 -6.10 -11.62
CA CYS A 156 -19.72 -7.10 -10.65
C CYS A 156 -20.00 -8.55 -11.09
N SER A 157 -21.20 -8.82 -11.64
CA SER A 157 -21.57 -10.16 -12.11
C SER A 157 -20.67 -10.67 -13.24
N GLN A 158 -20.18 -9.80 -14.11
CA GLN A 158 -19.28 -10.18 -15.21
C GLN A 158 -17.95 -10.73 -14.69
N TYR A 159 -17.45 -10.19 -13.56
CA TYR A 159 -16.25 -10.72 -12.91
C TYR A 159 -16.49 -12.10 -12.31
N LEU A 160 -17.66 -12.32 -11.67
CA LEU A 160 -18.02 -13.63 -11.12
C LEU A 160 -18.22 -14.70 -12.19
N ASP A 161 -18.59 -14.31 -13.41
CA ASP A 161 -18.70 -15.24 -14.54
C ASP A 161 -17.34 -15.49 -15.23
N SER A 162 -16.29 -14.75 -14.83
CA SER A 162 -14.96 -14.84 -15.45
C SER A 162 -14.12 -15.93 -14.79
N GLY A 163 -13.53 -16.81 -15.62
CA GLY A 163 -12.54 -17.79 -15.14
C GLY A 163 -11.33 -17.13 -14.45
N VAL A 164 -10.95 -15.94 -14.90
CA VAL A 164 -9.84 -15.15 -14.34
C VAL A 164 -10.06 -14.80 -12.87
N TYR A 165 -11.29 -14.42 -12.48
CA TYR A 165 -11.59 -14.12 -11.09
C TYR A 165 -11.51 -15.39 -10.23
N TYR A 166 -12.05 -16.52 -10.70
CA TYR A 166 -11.97 -17.79 -9.95
C TYR A 166 -10.55 -18.26 -9.70
N GLU A 167 -9.67 -18.18 -10.71
CA GLU A 167 -8.25 -18.48 -10.54
C GLU A 167 -7.60 -17.58 -9.47
N HIS A 168 -7.98 -16.31 -9.46
CA HIS A 168 -7.50 -15.34 -8.48
C HIS A 168 -7.98 -15.66 -7.06
N VAL A 169 -9.26 -16.05 -6.90
CA VAL A 169 -9.80 -16.52 -5.61
C VAL A 169 -9.07 -17.77 -5.14
N ALA A 170 -8.81 -18.74 -6.02
CA ALA A 170 -8.13 -19.98 -5.67
C ALA A 170 -6.70 -19.72 -5.16
N LYS A 171 -5.93 -18.88 -5.86
CA LYS A 171 -4.58 -18.47 -5.43
C LYS A 171 -4.58 -17.75 -4.10
N ALA A 172 -5.51 -16.82 -3.90
CA ALA A 172 -5.60 -16.08 -2.65
C ALA A 172 -6.01 -16.98 -1.47
N LYS A 173 -6.88 -17.98 -1.71
CA LYS A 173 -7.23 -18.99 -0.72
C LYS A 173 -6.00 -19.83 -0.33
N GLU A 174 -5.26 -20.32 -1.32
CA GLU A 174 -4.02 -21.06 -1.06
C GLU A 174 -3.01 -20.20 -0.28
N ALA A 175 -2.82 -18.95 -0.68
CA ALA A 175 -1.96 -18.00 0.01
C ALA A 175 -2.39 -17.78 1.47
N TYR A 176 -3.68 -17.63 1.73
CA TYR A 176 -4.23 -17.50 3.08
C TYR A 176 -3.99 -18.75 3.92
N ASP A 177 -4.25 -19.94 3.38
CA ASP A 177 -4.01 -21.21 4.08
C ASP A 177 -2.52 -21.35 4.44
N LYS A 178 -1.62 -20.98 3.53
CA LYS A 178 -0.16 -20.98 3.75
C LYS A 178 0.29 -19.94 4.77
N LEU A 179 -0.24 -18.73 4.71
CA LEU A 179 0.02 -17.69 5.70
C LEU A 179 -0.48 -18.11 7.08
N CYS A 180 -1.64 -18.77 7.16
CA CYS A 180 -2.14 -19.29 8.42
C CYS A 180 -1.28 -20.41 9.00
N GLU A 181 -0.81 -21.32 8.15
CA GLU A 181 0.12 -22.39 8.56
C GLU A 181 1.45 -21.81 9.06
N LYS A 182 2.00 -20.79 8.38
CA LYS A 182 3.37 -20.30 8.62
C LYS A 182 3.48 -19.10 9.55
N CYS A 183 2.46 -18.26 9.63
CA CYS A 183 2.42 -17.13 10.56
C CYS A 183 1.79 -17.49 11.91
N GLY A 184 1.21 -18.69 12.06
CA GLY A 184 0.60 -19.17 13.31
C GLY A 184 1.61 -19.50 14.42
N GLU A 185 2.90 -19.40 14.14
CA GLU A 185 4.00 -19.49 15.10
C GLU A 185 4.52 -18.08 15.45
N ILE A 186 5.20 -17.93 16.60
CA ILE A 186 5.83 -16.66 16.96
C ILE A 186 6.88 -16.33 15.89
N THR A 187 6.65 -15.25 15.17
CA THR A 187 7.52 -14.78 14.10
C THR A 187 7.81 -13.29 14.25
N ASP A 188 9.05 -12.91 14.00
CA ASP A 188 9.49 -11.52 13.93
C ASP A 188 9.13 -10.87 12.59
N ASP A 189 8.55 -11.62 11.64
CA ASP A 189 8.12 -11.11 10.34
C ASP A 189 6.93 -10.16 10.49
N SER A 190 7.16 -8.89 10.16
CA SER A 190 6.18 -7.82 10.33
C SER A 190 4.90 -8.03 9.51
N TYR A 191 4.98 -8.70 8.35
CA TYR A 191 3.78 -9.03 7.57
C TYR A 191 2.96 -10.09 8.30
N CYS A 192 3.58 -11.13 8.83
CA CYS A 192 2.87 -12.14 9.60
C CYS A 192 2.18 -11.55 10.83
N GLN A 193 2.81 -10.62 11.55
CA GLN A 193 2.21 -9.93 12.67
C GLN A 193 0.96 -9.14 12.25
N GLU A 194 1.04 -8.42 11.12
CA GLU A 194 -0.12 -7.72 10.56
C GLU A 194 -1.22 -8.70 10.14
N PHE A 195 -0.86 -9.78 9.44
CA PHE A 195 -1.79 -10.80 8.97
C PHE A 195 -2.55 -11.45 10.12
N ILE A 196 -1.87 -11.85 11.20
CA ILE A 196 -2.51 -12.44 12.38
C ILE A 196 -3.40 -11.43 13.10
N ARG A 197 -3.00 -10.15 13.17
CA ARG A 197 -3.85 -9.08 13.72
C ARG A 197 -5.17 -8.93 12.96
N GLU A 198 -5.16 -9.08 11.64
CA GLU A 198 -6.34 -8.94 10.80
C GLU A 198 -7.20 -10.21 10.73
N HIS A 199 -6.55 -11.37 10.65
CA HIS A 199 -7.17 -12.64 10.31
C HIS A 199 -7.15 -13.66 11.44
N GLY A 200 -6.52 -13.38 12.58
CA GLY A 200 -6.39 -14.30 13.71
C GLY A 200 -7.29 -13.99 14.91
N THR A 201 -7.20 -14.85 15.91
CA THR A 201 -7.70 -14.69 17.28
C THR A 201 -6.56 -15.09 18.22
N GLY A 202 -5.87 -14.10 18.77
CA GLY A 202 -4.57 -14.34 19.41
C GLY A 202 -3.50 -14.68 18.37
N ILE A 203 -2.76 -15.78 18.57
CA ILE A 203 -1.73 -16.28 17.65
C ILE A 203 -2.27 -17.22 16.57
N HIS A 204 -3.55 -17.61 16.65
CA HIS A 204 -4.13 -18.58 15.74
C HIS A 204 -4.96 -17.89 14.66
N CYS A 205 -4.85 -18.35 13.42
CA CYS A 205 -5.75 -17.92 12.35
C CYS A 205 -7.21 -18.24 12.66
N LYS A 206 -8.11 -17.37 12.22
CA LYS A 206 -9.51 -17.73 12.02
C LYS A 206 -9.53 -18.78 10.92
N LEU A 207 -10.07 -19.96 11.20
CA LEU A 207 -10.17 -21.05 10.21
C LEU A 207 -11.05 -20.69 9.00
N ALA A 208 -11.79 -19.58 9.06
CA ALA A 208 -12.71 -19.18 8.00
C ALA A 208 -12.04 -18.21 7.01
N TRP A 209 -11.77 -18.73 5.80
CA TRP A 209 -11.55 -17.93 4.59
C TRP A 209 -12.69 -16.90 4.41
N PRO A 210 -12.41 -15.66 3.95
CA PRO A 210 -13.45 -14.67 3.72
C PRO A 210 -14.59 -15.19 2.84
N PRO A 211 -15.84 -14.80 3.12
CA PRO A 211 -16.98 -15.25 2.33
C PRO A 211 -16.81 -14.85 0.87
N ALA A 212 -17.32 -15.71 -0.02
CA ALA A 212 -17.33 -15.46 -1.46
C ALA A 212 -17.93 -14.08 -1.77
N LEU A 213 -17.43 -13.46 -2.84
CA LEU A 213 -17.97 -12.19 -3.31
C LEU A 213 -19.43 -12.38 -3.73
N ILE A 214 -20.32 -11.57 -3.15
CA ILE A 214 -21.75 -11.52 -3.52
C ILE A 214 -21.98 -10.17 -4.19
N CYS A 215 -22.33 -10.19 -5.47
CA CYS A 215 -22.70 -8.97 -6.18
C CYS A 215 -24.11 -8.52 -5.77
N PRO A 216 -24.32 -7.22 -5.50
CA PRO A 216 -25.66 -6.70 -5.28
C PRO A 216 -26.54 -7.01 -6.51
N THR A 217 -27.68 -7.67 -6.30
CA THR A 217 -28.70 -7.76 -7.35
C THR A 217 -29.23 -6.36 -7.63
N ALA A 218 -29.40 -6.00 -8.90
CA ALA A 218 -29.79 -4.67 -9.37
C ALA A 218 -31.13 -4.13 -8.80
N SER A 219 -31.83 -4.90 -7.97
CA SER A 219 -33.10 -4.57 -7.32
C SER A 219 -32.97 -4.00 -5.90
N ALA A 220 -31.78 -3.94 -5.29
CA ALA A 220 -31.61 -3.31 -3.97
C ALA A 220 -31.43 -1.78 -4.13
N PRO A 221 -32.34 -0.93 -3.63
CA PRO A 221 -32.13 0.52 -3.62
C PRO A 221 -30.83 0.82 -2.88
N ARG A 222 -29.92 1.56 -3.53
CA ARG A 222 -28.71 2.06 -2.85
C ARG A 222 -29.17 2.89 -1.66
N ALA A 223 -28.89 2.43 -0.45
CA ALA A 223 -28.84 3.32 0.71
C ALA A 223 -27.77 4.37 0.38
N LEU A 224 -28.23 5.59 0.09
CA LEU A 224 -27.34 6.72 -0.05
C LEU A 224 -26.54 6.79 1.26
N SER A 225 -25.24 6.55 1.16
CA SER A 225 -24.29 6.95 2.20
C SER A 225 -24.60 8.41 2.53
N PRO A 226 -24.72 8.81 3.81
CA PRO A 226 -25.01 10.18 4.16
C PRO A 226 -23.95 11.07 3.52
N GLU A 227 -24.37 11.75 2.46
CA GLU A 227 -23.59 12.73 1.76
C GLU A 227 -23.21 13.78 2.80
N LYS A 228 -21.90 13.90 3.02
CA LYS A 228 -21.28 14.88 3.88
C LYS A 228 -21.81 16.24 3.44
N ALA A 229 -22.80 16.75 4.18
CA ALA A 229 -23.41 18.05 3.95
C ALA A 229 -22.28 19.09 3.90
N ARG A 230 -21.95 19.49 2.68
CA ARG A 230 -21.06 20.59 2.37
C ARG A 230 -21.82 21.86 2.73
N MET A 231 -21.74 22.27 3.98
CA MET A 231 -22.07 23.63 4.37
C MET A 231 -21.09 24.57 3.65
N GLU A 232 -21.60 25.29 2.66
CA GLU A 232 -20.94 26.49 2.15
C GLU A 232 -20.82 27.51 3.29
N PRO A 233 -19.63 28.08 3.56
CA PRO A 233 -19.53 29.22 4.45
C PRO A 233 -20.00 30.48 3.72
N THR A 234 -21.18 30.98 4.09
CA THR A 234 -21.58 32.35 3.78
C THR A 234 -20.66 33.30 4.54
N SER A 235 -20.02 34.20 3.79
CA SER A 235 -19.22 35.29 4.33
C SER A 235 -20.11 36.27 5.09
N GLU A 236 -20.10 36.21 6.42
CA GLU A 236 -20.57 37.31 7.27
C GLU A 236 -19.42 37.85 8.11
N VAL A 237 -19.16 39.13 7.88
CA VAL A 237 -18.28 40.01 8.64
C VAL A 237 -18.93 40.26 10.00
N VAL A 238 -18.34 39.75 11.10
CA VAL A 238 -18.65 40.22 12.45
C VAL A 238 -17.37 40.36 13.28
N GLN A 239 -17.33 41.46 14.02
CA GLN A 239 -16.21 42.07 14.73
C GLN A 239 -15.51 41.17 15.75
N LYS A 240 -14.19 41.33 15.83
CA LYS A 240 -13.35 40.86 16.95
C LYS A 240 -13.72 41.59 18.24
N GLN A 241 -14.39 40.92 19.16
CA GLN A 241 -14.38 41.28 20.58
C GLN A 241 -13.12 40.67 21.21
N VAL A 242 -12.18 41.54 21.61
CA VAL A 242 -11.04 41.16 22.45
C VAL A 242 -11.58 40.88 23.85
N MET A 243 -11.51 39.62 24.30
CA MET A 243 -11.72 39.26 25.70
C MET A 243 -10.39 38.80 26.28
N LEU A 244 -9.89 39.62 27.21
CA LEU A 244 -8.74 39.38 28.06
C LEU A 244 -9.00 38.17 28.95
N MET A 245 -8.10 37.18 28.93
CA MET A 245 -8.06 36.11 29.93
C MET A 245 -7.41 36.63 31.22
N PRO A 246 -8.02 36.42 32.40
CA PRO A 246 -7.34 36.62 33.67
C PRO A 246 -6.37 35.47 33.98
N GLN A 247 -5.18 35.86 34.45
CA GLN A 247 -4.17 35.02 35.05
C GLN A 247 -4.53 34.62 36.49
N GLU A 248 -4.00 33.45 36.89
CA GLU A 248 -3.83 32.89 38.25
C GLU A 248 -5.07 32.39 39.01
N LEU A 249 -5.08 31.09 39.36
CA LEU A 249 -4.67 30.70 40.72
C LEU A 249 -4.35 29.20 40.87
N VAL A 250 -3.19 29.00 41.46
CA VAL A 250 -2.55 27.81 42.04
C VAL A 250 -3.46 27.04 43.01
N LEU A 251 -3.37 25.69 43.02
CA LEU A 251 -3.33 24.88 44.25
C LEU A 251 -2.82 23.44 44.02
N HIS A 252 -1.66 23.21 44.63
CA HIS A 252 -1.00 21.99 45.14
C HIS A 252 -1.54 20.58 44.86
N LEU A 253 -0.59 19.70 44.48
CA LEU A 253 -0.25 18.34 45.00
C LEU A 253 0.39 17.57 43.82
N GLY A 254 1.59 17.03 43.81
CA GLY A 254 2.64 16.84 44.80
C GLY A 254 3.55 15.78 44.18
N PHE A 255 4.77 16.12 43.78
CA PHE A 255 5.82 15.13 43.49
C PHE A 255 7.18 15.67 43.93
N ARG A 256 7.82 14.91 44.81
CA ARG A 256 9.10 15.19 45.45
C ARG A 256 10.22 15.18 44.42
N VAL A 257 10.99 16.27 44.35
CA VAL A 257 12.33 16.27 43.77
C VAL A 257 13.31 15.97 44.90
N TYR A 258 14.08 14.89 44.75
CA TYR A 258 15.29 14.69 45.54
C TYR A 258 16.39 15.56 44.94
N VAL A 259 16.79 16.60 45.68
CA VAL A 259 18.02 17.35 45.46
C VAL A 259 19.12 16.66 46.27
N TRP A 260 20.12 16.11 45.58
CA TRP A 260 21.43 15.86 46.18
C TRP A 260 22.28 17.10 45.95
N VAL A 261 22.75 17.68 47.05
CA VAL A 261 23.59 18.86 47.09
C VAL A 261 24.91 18.48 47.76
N MET A 262 25.97 18.76 47.01
CA MET A 262 27.24 19.35 47.43
C MET A 262 28.45 18.52 47.88
N VAL A 263 29.58 19.22 47.63
CA VAL A 263 30.96 19.17 48.14
C VAL A 263 31.83 18.03 47.58
N SER A 264 33.01 18.26 47.00
CA SER A 264 33.99 19.37 47.07
C SER A 264 34.71 19.58 45.73
#